data_AF-A0A520CK84-F1
#
_entry.id   AF-A0A520CK84-F1
#
_cell.length_a   1.000
_cell.length_b   1.000
_cell.length_c   1.000
_cell.angle_alpha   90.00
_cell.angle_beta   90.00
_cell.angle_gamma   90.00
#
_symmetry.space_group_name_H-M   'P 1'
#
loop_
_entity.id
_entity.type
_entity.pdbx_description
1 polymer ?
#
loop_
_entity_poly.entity_id
_entity_poly.type
_entity_poly.pdbx_seq_one_letter_code
_entity_poly.pdbx_strand_id
1 'polypeptide(L)'
;MRIEGTMVITLETGEKALLLLAKNKIEQDELYQHLSVDAYKFKKEVSEEEPEIKFISAGFRNEDEVFWNENYIPVPKWYDMN
;
A
#
# COMPACT_ATOMS: atom_id res chain seq x y z
N MET A 1 7.60 -10.86 7.32
CA MET A 1 6.19 -10.61 6.93
C MET A 1 5.91 -11.30 5.61
N ARG A 2 4.78 -11.99 5.49
CA ARG A 2 4.34 -12.61 4.23
C ARG A 2 3.12 -11.85 3.73
N ILE A 3 3.17 -11.41 2.47
CA ILE A 3 2.01 -10.79 1.81
C ILE A 3 1.14 -11.92 1.28
N GLU A 4 -0.13 -11.92 1.68
CA GLU A 4 -1.13 -12.90 1.26
C GLU A 4 -1.77 -12.52 -0.08
N GLY A 5 -1.72 -11.24 -0.44
CA GLY A 5 -2.19 -10.73 -1.73
C GLY A 5 -2.05 -9.22 -1.83
N THR A 6 -2.37 -8.69 -2.99
CA THR A 6 -2.47 -7.25 -3.23
C THR A 6 -3.80 -6.92 -3.90
N MET A 7 -4.28 -5.71 -3.69
CA MET A 7 -5.46 -5.21 -4.37
C MET A 7 -5.31 -3.71 -4.64
N VAL A 8 -5.89 -3.25 -5.74
CA VAL A 8 -5.94 -1.84 -6.08
C VAL A 8 -7.36 -1.34 -5.84
N ILE A 9 -7.49 -0.25 -5.10
CA ILE A 9 -8.76 0.45 -4.90
C ILE A 9 -8.69 1.84 -5.52
N THR A 10 -9.85 2.37 -5.90
CA THR A 10 -10.00 3.77 -6.29
C THR A 10 -10.60 4.53 -5.10
N LEU A 11 -9.89 5.56 -4.66
CA LEU A 11 -10.34 6.44 -3.59
C LEU A 11 -11.47 7.35 -4.10
N GLU A 12 -12.23 7.96 -3.19
CA GLU A 12 -13.30 8.92 -3.54
C GLU A 12 -12.78 10.12 -4.34
N THR A 13 -11.49 10.45 -4.19
CA THR A 13 -10.78 11.49 -4.96
C THR A 13 -10.50 11.09 -6.41
N GLY A 14 -10.69 9.82 -6.77
CA GLY A 14 -10.35 9.23 -8.07
C GLY A 14 -8.92 8.70 -8.15
N GLU A 15 -8.11 8.90 -7.11
CA GLU A 15 -6.73 8.41 -7.04
C GLU A 15 -6.71 6.90 -6.75
N LYS A 16 -5.72 6.17 -7.29
CA LYS A 16 -5.57 4.74 -7.02
C LYS A 16 -4.65 4.50 -5.83
N ALA A 17 -5.05 3.58 -4.96
CA ALA A 17 -4.26 3.10 -3.84
C ALA A 17 -4.01 1.59 -3.96
N LEU A 18 -2.77 1.18 -3.70
CA LEU A 18 -2.37 -0.23 -3.60
C LEU A 18 -2.44 -0.69 -2.15
N LEU A 19 -3.26 -1.69 -1.88
CA LEU A 19 -3.34 -2.34 -0.58
C LEU A 19 -2.54 -3.64 -0.62
N LEU A 20 -1.61 -3.78 0.31
CA LEU A 20 -0.89 -5.02 0.55
C LEU A 20 -1.57 -5.76 1.71
N LEU A 21 -1.98 -7.00 1.47
CA LEU A 21 -2.75 -7.79 2.43
C LEU A 21 -1.83 -8.69 3.25
N ALA A 22 -1.84 -8.48 4.56
CA ALA A 22 -1.24 -9.33 5.57
C ALA A 22 -2.24 -10.39 6.06
N LYS A 23 -1.73 -11.38 6.81
CA LYS A 23 -2.53 -12.50 7.32
C LYS A 23 -3.54 -12.09 8.39
N ASN A 24 -3.22 -11.10 9.21
CA ASN A 24 -4.02 -10.68 10.36
C ASN A 24 -3.66 -9.24 10.74
N LYS A 25 -4.39 -8.69 11.71
CA LYS A 25 -4.19 -7.32 12.19
C LYS A 25 -2.77 -7.03 12.71
N ILE A 26 -2.15 -7.97 13.43
CA ILE A 26 -0.79 -7.76 13.99
C ILE A 26 0.21 -7.62 12.83
N GLU A 27 0.16 -8.54 11.87
CA GLU A 27 1.03 -8.48 10.69
C GLU A 27 0.71 -7.29 9.77
N GLN A 28 -0.55 -6.84 9.73
CA GLN A 28 -0.95 -5.61 9.04
C GLN A 28 -0.26 -4.40 9.65
N ASP A 29 -0.25 -4.26 10.98
CA ASP A 29 0.36 -3.14 11.66
C ASP A 29 1.88 -3.11 11.43
N GLU A 30 2.55 -4.28 11.50
CA GLU A 30 3.97 -4.40 11.16
C GLU A 30 4.25 -4.02 9.71
N LEU A 31 3.42 -4.50 8.77
CA LEU A 31 3.53 -4.18 7.35
C LEU A 31 3.34 -2.69 7.11
N TYR A 32 2.34 -2.07 7.74
CA TYR A 32 2.09 -0.64 7.65
C TYR A 32 3.30 0.19 8.12
N GLN A 33 3.91 -0.19 9.25
CA GLN A 33 5.10 0.49 9.78
C GLN A 33 6.29 0.33 8.82
N HIS A 34 6.52 -0.87 8.32
CA HIS A 34 7.57 -1.13 7.34
C HIS A 34 7.38 -0.32 6.06
N LEU A 35 6.14 -0.27 5.53
CA LEU A 35 5.80 0.55 4.38
C LEU A 35 6.00 2.03 4.67
N SER A 36 5.73 2.50 5.88
CA SER A 36 5.88 3.90 6.25
C SER A 36 7.36 4.33 6.29
N VAL A 37 8.22 3.52 6.90
CA VAL A 37 9.60 3.90 7.24
C VAL A 37 10.63 3.40 6.22
N ASP A 38 10.59 2.13 5.86
CA ASP A 38 11.73 1.44 5.23
C ASP A 38 11.50 1.06 3.76
N ALA A 39 10.26 1.12 3.27
CA ALA A 39 9.91 0.64 1.93
C ALA A 39 10.20 1.64 0.79
N TYR A 40 11.21 2.50 0.90
CA TYR A 40 11.50 3.51 -0.12
C TYR A 40 11.76 2.91 -1.51
N LYS A 41 12.55 1.83 -1.58
CA LYS A 41 12.84 1.13 -2.84
C LYS A 41 11.57 0.58 -3.50
N PHE A 42 10.70 -0.05 -2.71
CA PHE A 42 9.42 -0.55 -3.18
C PHE A 42 8.51 0.59 -3.67
N LYS A 43 8.41 1.68 -2.92
CA LYS A 43 7.65 2.88 -3.32
C LYS A 43 8.15 3.46 -4.64
N LYS A 44 9.47 3.45 -4.87
CA LYS A 44 10.09 3.86 -6.13
C LYS A 44 9.70 2.91 -7.27
N GLU A 45 9.79 1.60 -7.07
CA GLU A 45 9.39 0.62 -8.07
C GLU A 45 7.92 0.78 -8.45
N VAL A 46 7.03 0.98 -7.47
CA VAL A 46 5.61 1.28 -7.73
C VAL A 46 5.42 2.55 -8.54
N SER A 47 6.18 3.62 -8.27
CA SER A 47 6.04 4.88 -9.00
C SER A 47 6.53 4.80 -10.45
N GLU A 48 7.51 3.95 -10.72
CA GLU A 48 8.08 3.71 -12.06
C GLU A 48 7.22 2.75 -12.89
N GLU A 49 6.72 1.67 -12.29
CA GLU A 49 5.95 0.64 -12.99
C GLU A 49 4.46 0.97 -13.10
N GLU A 50 3.88 1.58 -12.06
CA GLU A 50 2.44 1.84 -11.93
C GLU A 50 2.19 3.31 -11.52
N PRO A 51 2.50 4.28 -12.40
CA PRO A 51 2.50 5.71 -12.06
C PRO A 51 1.12 6.27 -11.67
N GLU A 52 0.04 5.58 -11.98
CA GLU A 52 -1.31 5.85 -11.48
C GLU A 52 -1.51 5.63 -9.98
N ILE A 53 -0.71 4.77 -9.35
CA ILE A 53 -0.81 4.45 -7.93
C ILE A 53 -0.15 5.60 -7.16
N LYS A 54 -0.99 6.40 -6.49
CA LYS A 54 -0.53 7.55 -5.71
C LYS A 54 -0.29 7.22 -4.25
N PHE A 55 -0.90 6.13 -3.80
CA PHE A 55 -0.93 5.75 -2.40
C PHE A 55 -0.71 4.25 -2.23
N ILE A 56 -0.11 3.88 -1.11
CA ILE A 56 -0.07 2.50 -0.64
C ILE A 56 -0.61 2.42 0.79
N SER A 57 -1.16 1.27 1.16
CA SER A 57 -1.49 0.96 2.54
C SER A 57 -1.41 -0.54 2.80
N ALA A 58 -1.55 -0.91 4.07
CA ALA A 58 -1.60 -2.30 4.51
C ALA A 58 -3.02 -2.64 5.00
N GLY A 59 -3.48 -3.83 4.60
CA GLY A 59 -4.72 -4.43 5.07
C GLY A 59 -4.55 -5.88 5.48
N PHE A 60 -5.63 -6.50 5.92
CA PHE A 60 -5.76 -7.95 6.09
C PHE A 60 -7.15 -8.38 5.65
N ARG A 61 -7.27 -9.65 5.23
CA ARG A 61 -8.57 -10.25 4.94
C ARG A 61 -9.05 -11.04 6.14
N ASN A 62 -10.29 -10.83 6.55
CA ASN A 62 -10.98 -11.67 7.51
C ASN A 62 -12.21 -12.25 6.83
N GLU A 63 -12.20 -13.57 6.63
CA GLU A 63 -13.22 -14.29 5.87
C GLU A 63 -13.39 -13.66 4.47
N ASP A 64 -14.49 -12.95 4.22
CA ASP A 64 -14.80 -12.30 2.95
C ASP A 64 -14.61 -10.78 2.95
N GLU A 65 -14.27 -10.18 4.11
CA GLU A 65 -14.07 -8.74 4.24
C GLU A 65 -12.59 -8.36 4.29
N VAL A 66 -12.25 -7.25 3.64
CA VAL A 66 -10.91 -6.68 3.70
C VAL A 66 -10.93 -5.46 4.60
N PHE A 67 -10.06 -5.45 5.60
CA PHE A 67 -9.84 -4.33 6.50
C PHE A 67 -8.48 -3.73 6.19
N TRP A 68 -8.37 -2.41 6.09
CA TRP A 68 -7.09 -1.76 5.84
C TRP A 68 -6.96 -0.44 6.60
N ASN A 69 -5.72 0.06 6.66
CA ASN A 69 -5.45 1.35 7.29
C ASN A 69 -5.79 2.48 6.31
N GLU A 70 -6.72 3.34 6.69
CA GLU A 70 -7.12 4.51 5.89
C GLU A 70 -6.08 5.64 5.92
N ASN A 71 -5.05 5.54 6.77
CA ASN A 71 -3.90 6.43 6.72
C ASN A 71 -3.00 6.04 5.54
N TYR A 72 -3.34 6.52 4.35
CA TYR A 72 -2.59 6.18 3.14
C TYR A 72 -1.17 6.75 3.16
N ILE A 73 -0.21 5.94 2.74
CA ILE A 73 1.19 6.32 2.61
C ILE A 73 1.40 6.82 1.18
N PRO A 74 1.84 8.08 0.98
CA PRO A 74 2.06 8.60 -0.36
C PRO A 74 3.25 7.91 -1.02
N VAL A 75 3.08 7.61 -2.30
CA VAL A 75 4.14 7.15 -3.18
C VAL A 75 4.85 8.39 -3.73
N PRO A 76 6.19 8.45 -3.72
CA PRO A 76 6.92 9.55 -4.33
C PRO A 76 6.54 9.65 -5.81
N LYS A 77 6.29 10.87 -6.27
CA LYS A 77 5.98 11.11 -7.68
C LYS A 77 7.22 10.76 -8.49
N TRP A 78 7.04 9.96 -9.55
CA TRP A 78 8.14 9.54 -10.43
C TRP A 78 8.97 10.72 -10.99
N TYR A 79 8.34 11.88 -11.22
CA TYR A 79 9.02 13.08 -11.72
C TYR A 79 9.76 13.89 -10.64
N ASP A 80 9.45 13.68 -9.35
CA ASP A 80 10.19 14.30 -8.22
C ASP A 80 11.46 13.49 -7.88
N MET A 81 11.73 12.40 -8.61
CA MET A 81 12.89 11.52 -8.42
C MET A 81 14.07 11.86 -9.33
N ASN A 82 13.97 12.95 -10.11
CA ASN A 82 15.00 13.50 -10.99
C ASN A 82 15.72 14.70 -10.37
#